data_AF-A0A2H0DH65-F1
#
_entry.id   AF-A0A2H0DH65-F1
#
_cell.length_a   1.000
_cell.length_b   1.000
_cell.length_c   1.000
_cell.angle_alpha   90.00
_cell.angle_beta   90.00
_cell.angle_gamma   90.00
#
_symmetry.space_group_name_H-M   'P 1'
#
loop_
_entity.id
_entity.type
_entity.pdbx_description
1 polymer ?
#
loop_
_entity_poly.entity_id
_entity_poly.type
_entity_poly.pdbx_seq_one_letter_code
_entity_poly.pdbx_strand_id
1 'polypeptide(L)' 'MLLPWQNKRSLCPSCGAQAIDYRVIGDVGKNIGWAMIWCESCKEGIHVSRMQLPRDATIHSFEEVEENNEILPQYKIN' A
#
# COMPACT_ATOMS: atom_id res chain seq x y z
N MET A 1 -7.96 -13.07 9.88
CA MET A 1 -8.95 -11.98 9.75
C MET A 1 -8.45 -11.07 8.66
N LEU A 2 -9.19 -10.91 7.55
CA LEU A 2 -8.81 -10.01 6.47
C LEU A 2 -9.31 -8.61 6.85
N LEU A 3 -8.42 -7.62 6.83
CA LEU A 3 -8.84 -6.23 7.06
C LEU A 3 -9.65 -5.74 5.85
N PRO A 4 -10.65 -4.85 6.04
CA PRO A 4 -11.57 -4.44 4.97
C PRO A 4 -10.92 -3.70 3.80
N TRP A 5 -9.62 -3.37 3.89
CA TRP A 5 -8.81 -2.72 2.86
C TRP A 5 -7.89 -3.68 2.09
N GLN A 6 -7.89 -4.99 2.36
CA GLN A 6 -7.00 -5.94 1.67
C GLN A 6 -7.53 -6.31 0.27
N ASN A 7 -6.76 -6.05 -0.78
CA ASN A 7 -7.12 -6.41 -2.16
C ASN A 7 -6.28 -7.55 -2.72
N LYS A 8 -6.48 -8.76 -2.18
CA LYS A 8 -5.74 -9.99 -2.55
C LYS A 8 -6.23 -10.64 -3.85
N ARG A 9 -6.47 -9.85 -4.90
CA ARG A 9 -6.98 -10.39 -6.17
C ARG A 9 -5.89 -10.69 -7.19
N SER A 10 -4.71 -10.09 -7.06
CA SER A 10 -3.64 -10.18 -8.05
C SER A 10 -2.57 -11.21 -7.70
N LEU A 11 -2.08 -11.94 -8.72
CA LEU A 11 -0.92 -12.82 -8.61
C LEU A 11 0.35 -12.00 -8.50
N CYS A 12 1.22 -12.38 -7.57
CA CYS A 12 2.54 -11.78 -7.43
C CYS A 12 3.44 -12.20 -8.60
N PRO A 13 4.08 -11.25 -9.31
CA PRO A 13 4.98 -11.59 -10.42
C PRO A 13 6.27 -12.30 -9.96
N SER A 14 6.68 -12.11 -8.70
CA SER A 14 7.91 -12.70 -8.17
C SER A 14 7.74 -14.15 -7.67
N CYS A 15 6.57 -14.52 -7.13
CA CYS A 15 6.36 -15.84 -6.51
C CYS A 15 5.07 -16.56 -6.93
N GLY A 16 4.20 -15.93 -7.73
CA GLY A 16 2.95 -16.52 -8.19
C GLY A 16 1.82 -16.59 -7.14
N ALA A 17 2.05 -16.19 -5.89
CA ALA A 17 1.00 -16.20 -4.87
C ALA A 17 -0.06 -15.10 -5.10
N GLN A 18 -1.33 -15.39 -4.88
CA GLN A 18 -2.42 -14.41 -4.92
C GLN A 18 -2.49 -13.61 -3.60
N ALA A 19 -1.42 -12.86 -3.34
CA ALA A 19 -1.16 -12.24 -2.04
C ALA A 19 -0.68 -10.78 -2.17
N ILE A 20 -0.96 -10.13 -3.30
CA ILE A 20 -0.69 -8.71 -3.47
C ILE A 20 -1.65 -7.89 -2.62
N ASP A 21 -1.11 -6.89 -1.93
CA ASP A 21 -1.86 -5.86 -1.23
C ASP A 21 -1.25 -4.49 -1.54
N TYR A 22 -1.95 -3.42 -1.15
CA TYR A 22 -1.46 -2.07 -1.32
C TYR A 22 -1.90 -1.13 -0.22
N ARG A 23 -1.23 0.02 -0.15
CA ARG A 23 -1.60 1.13 0.73
C ARG A 23 -1.31 2.44 0.05
N VAL A 24 -2.21 3.39 0.25
CA VAL A 24 -2.07 4.76 -0.25
C VAL A 24 -2.03 5.71 0.93
N ILE A 25 -1.03 6.58 0.93
CA ILE A 25 -0.81 7.58 1.97
C ILE A 25 -0.76 8.95 1.29
N GLY A 26 -1.51 9.94 1.79
CA GLY A 26 -1.46 11.27 1.19
C GLY A 26 -2.38 12.32 1.79
N ASP A 27 -2.29 13.51 1.22
CA ASP A 27 -3.14 14.65 1.52
C ASP A 27 -4.28 14.73 0.48
N VAL A 28 -5.50 14.43 0.93
CA VAL A 28 -6.71 14.46 0.09
C VAL A 28 -7.01 15.87 -0.42
N GLY A 29 -6.75 16.89 0.39
CA GLY A 29 -6.97 18.30 0.01
C GLY A 29 -6.05 18.77 -1.10
N LYS A 30 -4.80 18.27 -1.13
CA LYS A 30 -3.82 18.57 -2.18
C LYS A 30 -3.80 17.55 -3.32
N ASN A 31 -4.55 16.46 -3.21
CA ASN A 31 -4.55 15.34 -4.16
C ASN A 31 -3.14 14.82 -4.48
N ILE A 32 -2.30 14.66 -3.44
CA ILE A 32 -0.94 14.18 -3.59
C ILE A 32 -0.58 13.18 -2.49
N GLY A 33 0.12 12.12 -2.87
CA GLY A 33 0.55 11.09 -1.93
C GLY A 33 1.59 10.15 -2.51
N TRP A 34 1.72 8.99 -1.89
CA TRP A 34 2.56 7.88 -2.32
C TRP A 34 1.85 6.56 -2.02
N ALA A 35 2.31 5.50 -2.66
CA ALA A 35 1.76 4.16 -2.44
C ALA A 35 2.84 3.12 -2.25
N MET A 36 2.47 2.09 -1.50
CA MET A 36 3.21 0.85 -1.39
C MET A 36 2.36 -0.25 -1.97
N ILE A 37 2.97 -1.12 -2.78
CA ILE A 37 2.33 -2.32 -3.31
C ILE A 37 3.28 -3.47 -3.01
N TRP A 38 2.81 -4.51 -2.33
CA TRP A 38 3.69 -5.60 -1.88
C TRP A 38 2.97 -6.94 -1.90
N CYS A 39 3.76 -8.01 -1.93
CA CYS A 39 3.28 -9.37 -1.74
C CYS A 39 3.42 -9.79 -0.28
N GLU A 40 2.32 -10.17 0.35
CA GLU A 40 2.35 -10.69 1.72
C GLU A 40 3.10 -12.03 1.86
N SER A 41 3.20 -12.80 0.77
CA SER A 41 3.85 -14.11 0.76
C SER A 41 5.38 -14.01 0.66
N CYS A 42 5.91 -13.30 -0.35
CA CYS A 42 7.36 -13.25 -0.60
C CYS A 42 8.02 -11.95 -0.12
N LYS A 43 7.22 -10.99 0.38
CA LYS A 43 7.69 -9.69 0.91
C LYS A 43 8.48 -8.86 -0.11
N GLU A 44 8.25 -9.10 -1.40
CA GLU A 44 8.69 -8.24 -2.49
C GLU A 44 7.66 -7.13 -2.69
N GLY A 45 8.10 -5.91 -2.94
CA GLY A 45 7.19 -4.80 -3.20
C GLY A 45 7.86 -3.60 -3.85
N ILE A 46 7.04 -2.63 -4.22
CA ILE A 46 7.45 -1.38 -4.85
C ILE A 46 6.89 -0.20 -4.07
N HIS A 47 7.65 0.88 -4.05
CA HIS A 47 7.23 2.16 -3.49
C HIS A 47 7.05 3.15 -4.64
N VAL A 48 5.83 3.64 -4.83
CA VAL A 48 5.47 4.66 -5.82
C VAL A 48 5.51 6.02 -5.13
N SER A 49 6.58 6.77 -5.36
CA SER A 49 6.72 8.12 -4.81
C SER A 49 5.86 9.12 -5.57
N ARG A 50 5.26 10.08 -4.87
CA ARG A 50 4.61 11.28 -5.45
C ARG A 50 3.67 10.97 -6.62
N MET A 51 2.46 10.58 -6.28
CA MET A 51 1.38 10.34 -7.23
C MET A 51 0.13 11.15 -6.86
N GLN A 52 -0.76 11.33 -7.84
CA GLN A 52 -2.13 11.75 -7.55
C GLN A 52 -2.88 10.64 -6.83
N LEU A 53 -3.81 11.01 -5.95
CA LEU A 53 -4.57 10.03 -5.19
C LEU A 53 -5.64 9.38 -6.08
N PRO A 54 -5.79 8.05 -6.05
CA PRO A 54 -6.89 7.38 -6.73
C PRO A 54 -8.22 7.81 -6.09
N ARG A 55 -9.25 8.03 -6.92
CA ARG A 55 -10.56 8.52 -6.45
C ARG A 55 -11.26 7.56 -5.48
N ASP A 56 -11.08 6.26 -5.68
CA ASP A 56 -11.83 5.21 -4.97
C ASP A 56 -10.93 4.37 -4.05
N ALA A 57 -9.75 4.87 -3.67
CA ALA A 57 -8.86 4.19 -2.74
C ALA A 57 -9.08 4.69 -1.31
N THR A 58 -8.96 3.79 -0.33
CA THR A 58 -8.77 4.19 1.07
C THR A 58 -7.42 4.87 1.19
N ILE A 59 -7.44 6.13 1.62
CA ILE A 59 -6.25 6.96 1.81
C ILE A 59 -5.98 7.09 3.30
N HIS A 60 -4.77 6.79 3.74
CA HIS A 60 -4.29 7.17 5.05
C HIS A 60 -3.64 8.55 5.00
N SER A 61 -3.87 9.38 6.01
CA SER A 61 -3.21 10.69 6.05
C SER A 61 -1.72 10.54 6.42
N PHE A 62 -0.92 11.57 6.18
CA PHE A 62 0.47 11.56 6.63
C PHE A 62 0.56 11.50 8.15
N GLU A 63 -0.31 12.22 8.86
CA GLU A 63 -0.37 12.26 10.32
C GLU A 63 -0.74 10.89 10.91
N GLU A 64 -1.73 10.20 10.33
CA GLU A 64 -2.12 8.85 10.79
C GLU A 64 -0.94 7.87 10.75
N VAL A 65 -0.12 7.95 9.70
CA VAL A 65 1.05 7.09 9.52
C VAL A 65 2.17 7.45 10.48
N GLU A 66 2.38 8.75 10.73
CA GLU A 66 3.35 9.23 11.72
C GLU A 66 3.00 8.76 13.14
N GLU A 67 1.72 8.74 13.48
CA GLU A 67 1.22 8.29 14.78
C GLU A 67 1.15 6.76 14.90
N ASN A 68 0.97 6.05 13.78
CA ASN A 68 0.85 4.60 13.76
C ASN A 68 1.66 3.95 12.63
N ASN A 69 2.90 3.60 12.95
CA ASN A 69 3.80 2.90 12.03
C ASN A 69 3.33 1.49 11.64
N GLU A 70 2.37 0.87 12.33
CA GLU A 70 1.79 -0.42 11.89
C GLU A 70 0.94 -0.28 10.62
N ILE A 71 0.61 0.96 10.25
CA ILE A 71 0.03 1.26 8.94
C ILE A 71 1.07 0.98 7.83
N LEU A 72 2.36 0.96 8.12
CA LEU A 72 3.36 0.65 7.11
C LEU A 72 3.62 -0.86 7.02
N PRO A 73 3.46 -1.46 5.84
CA PRO A 73 3.86 -2.85 5.64
C PRO A 73 5.38 -2.99 5.74
N GLN A 74 5.82 -4.14 6.24
CA GLN A 74 7.22 -4.52 6.17
C GLN A 74 7.45 -5.38 4.93
N TYR A 75 8.17 -4.84 3.96
CA TYR A 75 8.60 -5.56 2.75
C TYR A 75 9.96 -5.07 2.29
N LYS A 76 10.62 -5.85 1.44
CA LYS A 76 11.91 -5.52 0.84
C LYS A 76 11.71 -4.56 -0.33
N ILE A 77 12.37 -3.42 -0.28
CA ILE A 77 12.50 -2.52 -1.42
C ILE A 77 13.78 -2.95 -2.16
N ASN A 78 13.63 -3.44 -3.39
CA ASN A 78 14.77 -3.73 -4.27
C ASN A 78 15.28 -2.46 -4.94
#